data_AF-A0A529MDS3-F1
#
_entry.id   AF-A0A529MDS3-F1
#
_cell.length_a   1.000
_cell.length_b   1.000
_cell.length_c   1.000
_cell.angle_alpha   90.00
_cell.angle_beta   90.00
_cell.angle_gamma   90.00
#
_symmetry.space_group_name_H-M   'P 1'
#
loop_
_entity.id
_entity.type
_entity.pdbx_description
1 polymer ?
#
loop_
_entity_poly.entity_id
_entity_poly.type
_entity_poly.pdbx_seq_one_letter_code
_entity_poly.pdbx_strand_id
1 'polypeptide(L)' 'MTIRLVLAGCGNMGYAMLSGWLRSAKLEPSAVFVVEPNAELRQRAEHL' A
#
# COMPACT_ATOMS: atom_id res chain seq x y z
N MET A 1 14.33 1.76 -8.91
CA MET A 1 13.04 1.80 -8.21
C MET A 1 13.07 2.96 -7.23
N THR A 2 12.19 3.95 -7.40
CA THR A 2 12.11 5.11 -6.49
C THR A 2 10.81 5.01 -5.72
N ILE A 3 10.91 4.86 -4.40
CA ILE A 3 9.74 4.88 -3.52
C ILE A 3 9.22 6.33 -3.47
N ARG A 4 7.94 6.51 -3.78
CA ARG A 4 7.25 7.81 -3.76
C ARG A 4 6.22 7.92 -2.64
N LEU A 5 5.77 6.79 -2.10
CA LEU A 5 4.86 6.72 -0.98
C LEU A 5 5.37 5.71 0.05
N VAL A 6 5.48 6.15 1.30
CA VAL A 6 5.64 5.26 2.46
C VAL A 6 4.34 5.29 3.24
N LEU A 7 3.75 4.10 3.45
CA LEU A 7 2.49 3.95 4.17
C LEU A 7 2.79 3.23 5.51
N ALA A 8 2.87 4.01 6.59
CA ALA A 8 3.07 3.49 7.93
C ALA A 8 1.72 3.08 8.53
N GLY A 9 1.43 1.78 8.44
CA GLY A 9 0.16 1.16 8.83
C GLY A 9 -0.77 0.97 7.64
N CYS A 10 -1.17 -0.29 7.37
CA CYS A 10 -2.07 -0.66 6.27
C CYS A 10 -3.31 -1.42 6.80
N GLY A 11 -3.96 -0.85 7.81
CA GLY A 11 -5.31 -1.25 8.21
C GLY A 11 -6.36 -0.89 7.16
N ASN A 12 -7.65 -0.87 7.55
CA ASN A 12 -8.75 -0.67 6.60
C ASN A 12 -8.64 0.64 5.79
N MET A 13 -8.28 1.74 6.44
CA MET A 13 -8.15 3.04 5.77
C MET A 13 -6.96 3.07 4.81
N GLY A 14 -5.77 2.66 5.28
CA GLY A 14 -4.55 2.63 4.47
C GLY A 14 -4.71 1.73 3.24
N TYR A 15 -5.32 0.56 3.41
CA TYR A 15 -5.64 -0.36 2.33
C TYR A 15 -6.62 0.25 1.31
N ALA A 16 -7.69 0.90 1.77
CA ALA A 16 -8.67 1.52 0.88
C ALA A 16 -8.05 2.66 0.06
N MET A 17 -7.21 3.49 0.69
CA MET A 17 -6.48 4.56 0.02
C MET A 17 -5.50 3.99 -1.01
N LEU A 18 -4.68 3.00 -0.62
CA LEU A 18 -3.72 2.36 -1.51
C LEU A 18 -4.40 1.72 -2.72
N SER A 19 -5.43 0.89 -2.49
CA SER A 19 -6.24 0.27 -3.55
C SER A 19 -6.83 1.32 -4.50
N GLY A 20 -7.36 2.43 -3.98
CA GLY A 20 -7.90 3.52 -4.79
C GLY A 20 -6.82 4.19 -5.66
N TRP A 21 -5.65 4.49 -5.09
CA TRP A 21 -4.56 5.11 -5.83
C TRP A 21 -4.01 4.23 -6.95
N LEU A 22 -3.79 2.95 -6.67
CA LEU A 22 -3.33 1.98 -7.65
C LEU A 22 -4.36 1.82 -8.78
N ARG A 23 -5.65 1.68 -8.44
CA ARG A 23 -6.74 1.61 -9.44
C ARG A 23 -6.87 2.87 -10.29
N SER A 24 -6.55 4.03 -9.73
CA SER A 24 -6.59 5.30 -10.47
C SER A 24 -5.39 5.51 -11.41
N ALA A 25 -4.43 4.56 -11.43
CA ALA A 25 -3.17 4.65 -12.17
C ALA A 25 -2.32 5.91 -11.84
N LYS A 26 -2.61 6.58 -10.72
CA LYS A 26 -1.82 7.72 -10.23
C LYS A 26 -0.55 7.27 -9.51
N LEU A 27 -0.49 6.02 -9.09
CA LEU A 27 0.61 5.43 -8.35
C LEU A 27 0.88 4.02 -8.86
N GLU A 28 2.15 3.73 -9.11
CA GLU A 28 2.60 2.39 -9.49
C GLU A 28 2.86 1.56 -8.23
N PRO A 29 2.51 0.26 -8.19
CA PRO A 29 2.78 -0.60 -7.03
C PRO A 29 4.25 -0.58 -6.60
N SER A 30 5.16 -0.57 -7.56
CA SER A 30 6.62 -0.53 -7.33
C SER A 30 7.12 0.78 -6.70
N ALA A 31 6.29 1.83 -6.65
CA ALA A 31 6.61 3.10 -6.02
C ALA A 31 6.09 3.21 -4.57
N VAL A 32 5.52 2.15 -4.02
CA VAL A 32 4.93 2.12 -2.67
C VAL A 32 5.74 1.23 -1.76
N PHE A 33 5.95 1.70 -0.53
CA PHE A 33 6.52 0.91 0.55
C PHE A 33 5.58 0.92 1.74
N VAL A 34 5.07 -0.25 2.14
CA VAL A 34 4.14 -0.40 3.27
C VAL A 34 4.89 -0.92 4.49
N VAL A 35 4.76 -0.21 5.61
CA VAL A 35 5.28 -0.63 6.91
C VAL A 35 4.11 -1.02 7.79
N GLU A 36 3.90 -2.32 7.99
CA GLU A 36 2.78 -2.84 8.79
C GLU A 36 3.28 -3.96 9.72
N PRO A 37 3.15 -3.82 11.05
CA PRO A 37 3.59 -4.85 12.01
C PRO A 37 2.69 -6.09 12.01
N ASN A 38 1.40 -5.96 11.70
CA ASN A 38 0.49 -7.10 11.62
C ASN A 38 0.71 -7.88 10.32
N ALA A 39 1.07 -9.16 10.42
CA ALA A 39 1.39 -9.99 9.26
C ALA A 39 0.21 -10.18 8.30
N GLU A 40 -1.01 -10.35 8.81
CA GLU A 40 -2.21 -10.55 7.98
C GLU A 40 -2.55 -9.29 7.18
N LEU A 41 -2.45 -8.12 7.82
CA LEU A 41 -2.68 -6.84 7.14
C LEU A 41 -1.60 -6.56 6.09
N ARG A 42 -0.34 -6.92 6.38
CA ARG A 42 0.76 -6.78 5.42
C ARG A 42 0.58 -7.69 4.21
N GLN A 43 0.28 -8.98 4.41
CA GLN A 43 0.01 -9.92 3.32
C GLN A 43 -1.17 -9.46 2.47
N ARG A 44 -2.24 -8.96 3.11
CA ARG A 44 -3.38 -8.40 2.40
C ARG A 44 -2.96 -7.24 1.48
N ALA A 45 -2.07 -6.35 1.93
CA ALA A 45 -1.57 -5.23 1.14
C ALA A 45 -0.64 -5.66 -0.01
N GLU A 46 0.09 -6.77 0.12
CA GLU A 46 0.96 -7.33 -0.94
C GLU A 46 0.16 -7.86 -2.14
N HIS A 47 -1.14 -8.11 -1.98
CA HIS A 47 -2.06 -8.54 -3.05
C HIS A 47 -2.72 -7.38 -3.84
N LEU A 48 -2.37 -6.13 -3.53
CA LEU A 48 -2.83 -4.94 -4.27
C LEU A 48 -1.91 -4.60 -5.45
#